data_AF-A0A3L5TQ22-F1
#
_entry.id   AF-A0A3L5TQ22-F1
#
_cell.length_a   1.000
_cell.length_b   1.000
_cell.length_c   1.000
_cell.angle_alpha   90.00
_cell.angle_beta   90.00
_cell.angle_gamma   90.00
#
_symmetry.space_group_name_H-M   'P 1'
#
loop_
_entity.id
_entity.type
_entity.pdbx_description
1 polymer ?
#
loop_
_entity_poly.entity_id
_entity_poly.type
_entity_poly.pdbx_seq_one_letter_code
_entity_poly.pdbx_strand_id
1 'polypeptide(L)'
;MIYMISKYQLYSVPGNERFQIEKDLSQIQQAMKVICGKARSEKAQKQLKEDYKSGLRDMKRFAKQGIDEDDEDEDDKDDDDNNDDNLRVFCVSSNDYQCLKEVNEPPTVFDNVEDTEIPKLRKWIKEMGERKKQAATELLMFNLGLFLNEIKNYLTENDFEFKDDSEIVKSEVEKVCKELQQELQNTSVKLLYELRKEISKTENNLAKGVRSAEETAVAVCKSWDELYKWQTYKAAVNRYGVYKSRSVGEINFNYQLVSPLIISILIRWTDFFK
;
A
#
# COMPACT_ATOMS: atom_id res chain seq x y z
N MET A 1 -40.75 17.61 -5.01
CA MET A 1 -41.98 17.58 -5.84
C MET A 1 -41.76 17.04 -7.27
N ILE A 2 -40.57 16.52 -7.62
CA ILE A 2 -40.27 15.95 -8.95
C ILE A 2 -40.45 14.40 -8.99
N TYR A 3 -40.45 13.73 -7.83
CA TYR A 3 -40.55 12.27 -7.72
C TYR A 3 -41.97 11.68 -7.87
N MET A 4 -43.03 12.50 -7.82
CA MET A 4 -44.43 12.01 -7.84
C MET A 4 -45.05 11.96 -9.24
N ILE A 5 -44.48 12.65 -10.24
CA ILE A 5 -45.06 12.72 -11.60
C ILE A 5 -44.65 11.51 -12.46
N SER A 6 -43.54 10.82 -12.14
CA SER A 6 -43.00 9.74 -12.99
C SER A 6 -43.78 8.41 -12.92
N LYS A 7 -44.42 8.05 -11.80
CA LYS A 7 -45.05 6.73 -11.68
C LYS A 7 -46.37 6.58 -12.44
N TYR A 8 -47.16 7.64 -12.60
CA TYR A 8 -48.48 7.55 -13.24
C TYR A 8 -48.41 7.45 -14.77
N GLN A 9 -47.36 7.99 -15.41
CA GLN A 9 -47.18 7.86 -16.87
C GLN A 9 -46.60 6.50 -17.29
N LEU A 10 -45.89 5.80 -16.40
CA LEU A 10 -45.43 4.42 -16.65
C LEU A 10 -46.61 3.43 -16.71
N TYR A 11 -47.72 3.72 -16.03
CA TYR A 11 -49.11 3.28 -16.29
C TYR A 11 -49.50 2.67 -17.64
N SER A 12 -49.12 3.37 -18.71
CA SER A 12 -49.77 3.31 -20.03
C SER A 12 -48.92 2.65 -21.12
N VAL A 13 -47.69 2.26 -20.78
CA VAL A 13 -46.67 1.82 -21.74
C VAL A 13 -46.65 0.28 -21.83
N PRO A 14 -46.56 -0.34 -23.03
CA PRO A 14 -46.42 -1.79 -23.19
C PRO A 14 -45.25 -2.36 -22.38
N GLY A 15 -45.38 -3.60 -21.88
CA GLY A 15 -44.38 -4.22 -20.98
C GLY A 15 -42.94 -4.23 -21.51
N ASN A 16 -42.76 -4.40 -22.83
CA ASN A 16 -41.44 -4.37 -23.48
C ASN A 16 -40.81 -2.97 -23.46
N GLU A 17 -41.60 -1.92 -23.66
CA GLU A 17 -41.12 -0.54 -23.63
C GLU A 17 -40.78 -0.09 -22.20
N ARG A 18 -41.54 -0.55 -21.18
CA ARG A 18 -41.18 -0.31 -19.76
C ARG A 18 -39.86 -0.95 -19.38
N PHE A 19 -39.65 -2.21 -19.77
CA PHE A 19 -38.41 -2.92 -19.49
C PHE A 19 -37.20 -2.22 -20.12
N GLN A 20 -37.35 -1.72 -21.35
CA GLN A 20 -36.30 -0.95 -22.01
C GLN A 20 -36.02 0.37 -21.27
N ILE A 21 -37.06 1.11 -20.87
CA ILE A 21 -36.91 2.35 -20.12
C ILE A 21 -36.25 2.12 -18.75
N GLU A 22 -36.61 1.07 -18.03
CA GLU A 22 -35.99 0.71 -16.74
C GLU A 22 -34.51 0.36 -16.90
N LYS A 23 -34.17 -0.37 -17.96
CA LYS A 23 -32.79 -0.69 -18.32
C LYS A 23 -31.99 0.57 -18.64
N ASP A 24 -32.54 1.47 -19.46
CA ASP A 24 -31.89 2.71 -19.85
C ASP A 24 -31.70 3.65 -18.64
N LEU A 25 -32.71 3.75 -17.76
CA LEU A 25 -32.61 4.50 -16.50
C LEU A 25 -31.53 3.93 -15.58
N SER A 26 -31.43 2.60 -15.46
CA SER A 26 -30.40 1.93 -14.67
C SER A 26 -28.99 2.24 -15.20
N GLN A 27 -28.81 2.20 -16.52
CA GLN A 27 -27.54 2.55 -17.18
C GLN A 27 -27.16 4.01 -16.96
N ILE A 28 -28.12 4.94 -17.12
CA ILE A 28 -27.89 6.38 -16.90
C ILE A 28 -27.53 6.64 -15.42
N GLN A 29 -28.24 6.02 -14.48
CA GLN A 29 -27.94 6.13 -13.05
C GLN A 29 -26.55 5.61 -12.74
N GLN A 30 -26.15 4.48 -13.32
CA GLN A 30 -24.81 3.93 -13.14
C GLN A 30 -23.73 4.86 -13.70
N ALA A 31 -23.92 5.38 -14.93
CA ALA A 31 -23.01 6.35 -15.52
C ALA A 31 -22.88 7.62 -14.66
N MET A 32 -23.99 8.11 -14.09
CA MET A 32 -23.98 9.25 -13.18
C MET A 32 -23.18 8.96 -11.91
N LYS A 33 -23.32 7.77 -11.31
CA LYS A 33 -22.52 7.35 -10.15
C LYS A 33 -21.02 7.32 -10.48
N VAL A 34 -20.63 6.76 -11.62
CA VAL A 34 -19.23 6.71 -12.07
C VAL A 34 -18.66 8.13 -12.19
N ILE A 35 -19.37 9.05 -12.86
CA ILE A 35 -18.96 10.45 -13.03
C ILE A 35 -18.81 11.14 -11.68
N CYS A 36 -19.82 11.02 -10.81
CA CYS A 36 -19.77 11.61 -9.47
C CYS A 36 -18.66 11.00 -8.60
N GLY A 37 -18.42 9.69 -8.72
CA GLY A 37 -17.34 8.97 -8.04
C GLY A 37 -15.97 9.51 -8.43
N LYS A 38 -15.71 9.64 -9.74
CA LYS A 38 -14.47 10.21 -10.27
C LYS A 38 -14.25 11.65 -9.81
N ALA A 39 -15.27 12.50 -9.95
CA ALA A 39 -15.18 13.89 -9.53
C ALA A 39 -14.93 14.03 -8.02
N ARG A 40 -15.56 13.18 -7.20
CA ARG A 40 -15.32 13.15 -5.75
C ARG A 40 -13.89 12.72 -5.44
N SER A 41 -13.39 11.65 -6.08
CA SER A 41 -12.03 11.17 -5.89
C SER A 41 -11.01 12.23 -6.27
N GLU A 42 -11.16 12.87 -7.43
CA GLU A 42 -10.22 13.93 -7.87
C GLU A 42 -10.20 15.12 -6.91
N LYS A 43 -11.39 15.59 -6.48
CA LYS A 43 -11.48 16.67 -5.51
C LYS A 43 -10.86 16.28 -4.16
N ALA A 44 -11.13 15.07 -3.69
CA ALA A 44 -10.59 14.57 -2.43
C ALA A 44 -9.06 14.45 -2.48
N GLN A 45 -8.49 13.96 -3.59
CA GLN A 45 -7.04 13.89 -3.76
C GLN A 45 -6.39 15.27 -3.67
N LYS A 46 -6.95 16.28 -4.35
CA LYS A 46 -6.43 17.66 -4.31
C LYS A 46 -6.48 18.22 -2.89
N GLN A 47 -7.64 18.11 -2.24
CA GLN A 47 -7.83 18.59 -0.87
C GLN A 47 -6.87 17.90 0.12
N LEU A 48 -6.78 16.56 0.06
CA LEU A 48 -5.91 15.80 0.96
C LEU A 48 -4.43 16.16 0.78
N LYS A 49 -4.00 16.46 -0.45
CA LYS A 49 -2.64 16.96 -0.70
C LYS A 49 -2.41 18.33 -0.06
N GLU A 50 -3.35 19.26 -0.25
CA GLU A 50 -3.27 20.60 0.33
C GLU A 50 -3.28 20.57 1.86
N ASP A 51 -4.17 19.77 2.45
CA ASP A 51 -4.29 19.59 3.89
C ASP A 51 -3.00 19.00 4.47
N TYR A 52 -2.40 18.02 3.80
CA TYR A 52 -1.11 17.45 4.21
C TYR A 52 0.02 18.49 4.18
N LYS A 53 0.15 19.23 3.06
CA LYS A 53 1.15 20.30 2.93
C LYS A 53 0.96 21.38 3.99
N SER A 54 -0.29 21.75 4.27
CA SER A 54 -0.58 22.70 5.34
C SER A 54 -0.15 22.16 6.71
N GLY A 55 -0.51 20.92 7.02
CA GLY A 55 -0.11 20.27 8.27
C GLY A 55 1.42 20.19 8.44
N LEU A 56 2.16 19.92 7.36
CA LEU A 56 3.62 19.88 7.39
C LEU A 56 4.22 21.26 7.68
N ARG A 57 3.68 22.32 7.08
CA ARG A 57 4.09 23.71 7.37
C ARG A 57 3.79 24.12 8.80
N ASP A 58 2.63 23.73 9.32
CA ASP A 58 2.25 24.03 10.70
C ASP A 58 3.19 23.31 11.68
N MET A 59 3.49 22.03 11.45
CA MET A 59 4.47 21.27 12.25
C MET A 59 5.87 21.90 12.22
N LYS A 60 6.35 22.33 11.04
CA LYS A 60 7.64 23.03 10.90
C LYS A 60 7.66 24.34 11.70
N ARG A 61 6.56 25.11 11.68
CA ARG A 61 6.43 26.35 12.48
C ARG A 61 6.47 26.06 13.98
N PHE A 62 5.73 25.05 14.46
CA PHE A 62 5.76 24.67 15.87
C PHE A 62 7.13 24.18 16.33
N ALA A 63 7.86 23.45 15.47
CA ALA A 63 9.22 22.99 15.79
C ALA A 63 10.22 24.15 15.92
N LYS A 64 10.12 25.17 15.03
CA LYS A 64 10.97 26.37 15.10
C LYS A 64 10.66 27.29 16.29
N GLN A 65 9.41 27.31 16.77
CA GLN A 65 9.01 28.13 17.92
C GLN A 65 9.37 27.51 19.28
N GLY A 66 9.84 26.26 19.33
CA GLY A 66 10.25 25.56 20.56
C GLY A 66 11.75 25.54 20.81
N ILE A 67 12.54 26.21 19.97
CA ILE A 67 14.00 26.37 20.10
C ILE A 67 14.22 27.85 20.45
N ASP A 68 14.86 28.12 21.59
CA ASP A 68 15.15 29.48 22.07
C ASP A 68 15.91 30.30 21.00
N GLU A 69 15.61 31.60 20.93
CA GLU A 69 15.97 32.59 19.90
C GLU A 69 17.47 32.96 19.81
N ASP A 70 18.42 32.08 20.17
CA ASP A 70 19.85 32.44 20.31
C ASP A 70 20.84 31.75 19.35
N ASP A 71 20.40 30.88 18.44
CA ASP A 71 21.27 30.33 17.37
C ASP A 71 20.75 30.75 15.98
N GLU A 72 20.88 32.04 15.67
CA GLU A 72 20.77 32.56 14.30
C GLU A 72 22.05 32.22 13.50
N ASP A 73 22.19 30.96 13.08
CA ASP A 73 23.02 30.64 11.92
C ASP A 73 22.16 30.75 10.65
N GLU A 74 22.22 31.92 10.01
CA GLU A 74 21.64 32.25 8.71
C GLU A 74 22.30 31.45 7.56
N ASP A 75 22.05 30.13 7.47
CA ASP A 75 22.37 29.39 6.24
C ASP A 75 21.43 28.20 5.93
N ASP A 76 20.17 28.22 6.37
CA ASP A 76 19.15 27.30 5.88
C ASP A 76 18.49 27.83 4.58
N LYS A 77 19.31 27.93 3.52
CA LYS A 77 18.81 28.09 2.15
C LYS A 77 18.16 26.77 1.71
N ASP A 78 16.83 26.76 1.71
CA ASP A 78 15.98 26.24 0.63
C ASP A 78 16.24 24.84 0.02
N ASP A 79 16.68 23.84 0.78
CA ASP A 79 16.86 22.47 0.23
C ASP A 79 15.69 21.49 0.43
N ASP A 80 14.62 21.87 1.17
CA ASP A 80 13.49 20.97 1.46
C ASP A 80 12.15 21.36 0.78
N ASP A 81 12.13 22.38 -0.08
CA ASP A 81 10.93 22.73 -0.87
C ASP A 81 10.75 21.80 -2.09
N ASN A 82 11.79 21.04 -2.44
CA ASN A 82 11.79 20.17 -3.63
C ASN A 82 11.14 18.78 -3.42
N ASN A 83 10.85 18.36 -2.19
CA ASN A 83 10.22 17.05 -1.93
C ASN A 83 8.71 17.14 -1.66
N ASP A 84 8.17 18.31 -1.33
CA ASP A 84 6.76 18.47 -0.95
C ASP A 84 5.80 18.36 -2.16
N ASP A 85 6.30 18.59 -3.37
CA ASP A 85 5.53 18.48 -4.62
C ASP A 85 5.29 17.05 -5.10
N ASN A 86 5.97 16.05 -4.53
CA ASN A 86 5.89 14.67 -5.01
C ASN A 86 4.92 13.77 -4.23
N LEU A 87 4.15 14.31 -3.28
CA LEU A 87 3.17 13.51 -2.54
C LEU A 87 2.06 13.03 -3.49
N ARG A 88 2.05 11.72 -3.75
CA ARG A 88 0.97 11.05 -4.47
C ARG A 88 -0.11 10.60 -3.49
N VAL A 89 -1.35 10.97 -3.78
CA VAL A 89 -2.55 10.58 -3.02
C VAL A 89 -3.45 9.78 -3.94
N PHE A 90 -4.00 8.68 -3.43
CA PHE A 90 -4.93 7.80 -4.14
C PHE A 90 -6.23 7.69 -3.34
N CYS A 91 -7.37 7.81 -4.03
CA CYS A 91 -8.68 7.63 -3.45
C CYS A 91 -9.27 6.32 -3.97
N VAL A 92 -8.99 5.25 -3.24
CA VAL A 92 -9.28 3.88 -3.69
C VAL A 92 -10.66 3.38 -3.28
N SER A 93 -11.23 2.49 -4.11
CA SER A 93 -12.43 1.72 -3.76
C SER A 93 -12.11 0.22 -3.74
N SER A 94 -11.79 -0.30 -2.55
CA SER A 94 -11.49 -1.73 -2.35
C SER A 94 -12.68 -2.63 -2.67
N ASN A 95 -13.88 -2.20 -2.30
CA ASN A 95 -15.11 -2.96 -2.52
C ASN A 95 -15.37 -3.15 -4.02
N ASP A 96 -15.41 -2.06 -4.80
CA ASP A 96 -15.69 -2.16 -6.23
C ASP A 96 -14.59 -2.93 -6.97
N TYR A 97 -13.33 -2.80 -6.55
CA TYR A 97 -12.23 -3.59 -7.12
C TYR A 97 -12.40 -5.10 -6.88
N GLN A 98 -12.83 -5.49 -5.68
CA GLN A 98 -13.11 -6.90 -5.36
C GLN A 98 -14.33 -7.42 -6.12
N CYS A 99 -15.42 -6.66 -6.17
CA CYS A 99 -16.62 -7.01 -6.95
C CYS A 99 -16.29 -7.25 -8.42
N LEU A 100 -15.49 -6.36 -9.03
CA LEU A 100 -15.11 -6.43 -10.45
C LEU A 100 -14.12 -7.56 -10.77
N LYS A 101 -13.28 -7.98 -9.81
CA LYS A 101 -12.16 -8.90 -10.07
C LYS A 101 -12.39 -10.32 -9.54
N GLU A 102 -13.07 -10.47 -8.40
CA GLU A 102 -13.07 -11.73 -7.63
C GLU A 102 -14.48 -12.20 -7.27
N VAL A 103 -15.39 -11.29 -6.91
CA VAL A 103 -16.67 -11.68 -6.27
C VAL A 103 -17.83 -11.80 -7.28
N ASN A 104 -17.69 -11.32 -8.53
CA ASN A 104 -18.76 -11.31 -9.55
C ASN A 104 -20.08 -10.68 -9.04
N GLU A 105 -20.00 -9.86 -8.00
CA GLU A 105 -21.12 -9.06 -7.50
C GLU A 105 -21.16 -7.73 -8.25
N PRO A 106 -22.35 -7.12 -8.41
CA PRO A 106 -22.46 -5.83 -9.09
C PRO A 106 -21.76 -4.75 -8.26
N PRO A 107 -20.82 -3.98 -8.85
CA PRO A 107 -20.11 -2.93 -8.14
C PRO A 107 -21.04 -1.78 -7.77
N THR A 108 -20.68 -1.04 -6.72
CA THR A 108 -21.54 0.02 -6.17
C THR A 108 -21.47 1.30 -7.01
N VAL A 109 -20.26 1.68 -7.44
CA VAL A 109 -20.00 2.94 -8.13
C VAL A 109 -19.26 2.73 -9.44
N PHE A 110 -18.12 2.05 -9.43
CA PHE A 110 -17.26 1.92 -10.60
C PHE A 110 -17.54 0.64 -11.39
N ASP A 111 -17.65 0.77 -12.71
CA ASP A 111 -17.82 -0.35 -13.65
C ASP A 111 -16.49 -0.84 -14.25
N ASN A 112 -15.40 -0.10 -14.05
CA ASN A 112 -14.06 -0.43 -14.51
C ASN A 112 -13.06 -0.52 -13.34
N VAL A 113 -12.20 -1.54 -13.38
CA VAL A 113 -11.15 -1.80 -12.41
C VAL A 113 -10.18 -0.61 -12.28
N GLU A 114 -9.87 0.07 -13.39
CA GLU A 114 -8.94 1.21 -13.40
C GLU A 114 -9.47 2.43 -12.64
N ASP A 115 -10.79 2.59 -12.57
CA ASP A 115 -11.44 3.71 -11.90
C ASP A 115 -11.46 3.56 -10.37
N THR A 116 -11.16 2.36 -9.87
CA THR A 116 -11.01 2.08 -8.43
C THR A 116 -9.68 2.57 -7.84
N GLU A 117 -8.76 3.01 -8.70
CA GLU A 117 -7.38 3.46 -8.40
C GLU A 117 -6.43 2.45 -7.74
N ILE A 118 -6.91 1.26 -7.37
CA ILE A 118 -6.07 0.20 -6.81
C ILE A 118 -4.96 -0.26 -7.76
N PRO A 119 -5.19 -0.44 -9.09
CA PRO A 119 -4.10 -0.76 -10.01
C PRO A 119 -2.99 0.30 -10.02
N LYS A 120 -3.37 1.59 -10.03
CA LYS A 120 -2.43 2.72 -10.01
C LYS A 120 -1.61 2.73 -8.72
N LEU A 121 -2.27 2.52 -7.57
CA LEU A 121 -1.60 2.41 -6.27
C LEU A 121 -0.58 1.26 -6.27
N ARG A 122 -0.97 0.06 -6.74
CA ARG A 122 -0.08 -1.10 -6.81
C ARG A 122 1.13 -0.85 -7.69
N LYS A 123 0.94 -0.22 -8.85
CA LYS A 123 2.02 0.15 -9.76
C LYS A 123 2.99 1.12 -9.07
N TRP A 124 2.47 2.16 -8.42
CA TRP A 124 3.30 3.14 -7.73
C TRP A 124 4.13 2.55 -6.59
N ILE A 125 3.55 1.65 -5.77
CA ILE A 125 4.29 0.97 -4.70
C ILE A 125 5.46 0.15 -5.27
N LYS A 126 5.23 -0.56 -6.39
CA LYS A 126 6.29 -1.30 -7.08
C LYS A 126 7.40 -0.38 -7.58
N GLU A 127 7.04 0.68 -8.29
CA GLU A 127 7.99 1.68 -8.80
C GLU A 127 8.80 2.35 -7.67
N MET A 128 8.17 2.62 -6.53
CA MET A 128 8.87 3.18 -5.36
C MET A 128 9.87 2.18 -4.79
N GLY A 129 9.48 0.90 -4.68
CA GLY A 129 10.36 -0.17 -4.25
C GLY A 129 11.53 -0.39 -5.20
N GLU A 130 11.29 -0.35 -6.50
CA GLU A 130 12.31 -0.46 -7.55
C GLU A 130 13.31 0.70 -7.49
N ARG A 131 12.85 1.95 -7.36
CA ARG A 131 13.73 3.12 -7.22
C ARG A 131 14.65 3.01 -6.02
N LYS A 132 14.13 2.60 -4.85
CA LYS A 132 14.96 2.40 -3.66
C LYS A 132 16.00 1.30 -3.84
N LYS A 133 15.61 0.18 -4.48
CA LYS A 133 16.53 -0.91 -4.80
C LYS A 133 17.62 -0.48 -5.78
N GLN A 134 17.25 0.27 -6.81
CA GLN A 134 18.17 0.78 -7.81
C GLN A 134 19.20 1.71 -7.15
N ALA A 135 18.76 2.71 -6.36
CA ALA A 135 19.67 3.62 -5.66
C ALA A 135 20.65 2.89 -4.72
N ALA A 136 20.17 1.90 -3.97
CA ALA A 136 21.03 1.07 -3.11
C ALA A 136 22.05 0.26 -3.92
N THR A 137 21.64 -0.25 -5.09
CA THR A 137 22.53 -1.01 -5.99
C THR A 137 23.57 -0.10 -6.65
N GLU A 138 23.17 1.10 -7.07
CA GLU A 138 24.07 2.11 -7.64
C GLU A 138 25.11 2.55 -6.61
N LEU A 139 24.71 2.78 -5.36
CA LEU A 139 25.64 3.10 -4.26
C LEU A 139 26.65 1.98 -4.03
N LEU A 140 26.20 0.72 -4.03
CA LEU A 140 27.09 -0.43 -3.92
C LEU A 140 28.08 -0.50 -5.09
N MET A 141 27.61 -0.33 -6.32
CA MET A 141 28.46 -0.32 -7.52
C MET A 141 29.47 0.82 -7.50
N PHE A 142 29.06 2.01 -7.07
CA PHE A 142 29.95 3.16 -6.90
C PHE A 142 31.05 2.86 -5.88
N ASN A 143 30.69 2.35 -4.70
CA ASN A 143 31.66 2.01 -3.66
C ASN A 143 32.63 0.91 -4.10
N LEU A 144 32.15 -0.11 -4.83
CA LEU A 144 33.00 -1.14 -5.43
C LEU A 144 33.95 -0.56 -6.48
N GLY A 145 33.46 0.37 -7.31
CA GLY A 145 34.27 1.06 -8.31
C GLY A 145 35.39 1.89 -7.67
N LEU A 146 35.10 2.62 -6.59
CA LEU A 146 36.10 3.36 -5.82
C LEU A 146 37.17 2.41 -5.25
N PHE A 147 36.74 1.33 -4.58
CA PHE A 147 37.66 0.34 -4.02
C PHE A 147 38.58 -0.30 -5.07
N LEU A 148 38.04 -0.67 -6.24
CA LEU A 148 38.85 -1.21 -7.33
C LEU A 148 39.83 -0.16 -7.88
N ASN A 149 39.44 1.11 -7.91
CA ASN A 149 40.32 2.18 -8.35
C ASN A 149 41.44 2.46 -7.33
N GLU A 150 41.16 2.33 -6.03
CA GLU A 150 42.18 2.38 -4.97
C GLU A 150 43.21 1.25 -5.14
N ILE A 151 42.75 0.01 -5.38
CA ILE A 151 43.65 -1.12 -5.69
C ILE A 151 44.49 -0.81 -6.92
N LYS A 152 43.85 -0.34 -8.01
CA LYS A 152 44.56 0.01 -9.24
C LYS A 152 45.62 1.08 -8.98
N ASN A 153 45.29 2.16 -8.29
CA ASN A 153 46.24 3.22 -7.97
C ASN A 153 47.38 2.69 -7.11
N TYR A 154 47.11 1.88 -6.09
CA TYR A 154 48.13 1.21 -5.30
C TYR A 154 49.08 0.36 -6.16
N LEU A 155 48.57 -0.35 -7.15
CA LEU A 155 49.38 -1.16 -8.06
C LEU A 155 50.14 -0.35 -9.12
N THR A 156 49.71 0.89 -9.41
CA THR A 156 50.31 1.73 -10.46
C THR A 156 51.30 2.76 -9.88
N GLU A 157 51.09 3.22 -8.64
CA GLU A 157 51.95 4.17 -7.94
C GLU A 157 53.16 3.49 -7.28
N ASN A 158 53.03 2.21 -6.91
CA ASN A 158 54.19 1.40 -6.54
C ASN A 158 54.85 0.91 -7.84
N ASP A 159 55.87 1.63 -8.28
CA ASP A 159 56.72 1.26 -9.41
C ASP A 159 57.48 -0.04 -9.05
N PHE A 160 56.84 -1.19 -9.26
CA PHE A 160 57.50 -2.47 -9.14
C PHE A 160 58.54 -2.54 -10.27
N GLU A 161 59.83 -2.43 -9.94
CA GLU A 161 60.96 -2.49 -10.88
C GLU A 161 61.05 -3.84 -11.66
N PHE A 162 60.12 -4.77 -11.45
CA PHE A 162 60.12 -6.11 -12.01
C PHE A 162 58.88 -6.38 -12.87
N LYS A 163 59.07 -6.49 -14.19
CA LYS A 163 58.03 -6.87 -15.16
C LYS A 163 57.38 -8.23 -14.86
N ASP A 164 58.08 -9.14 -14.19
CA ASP A 164 57.57 -10.48 -13.82
C ASP A 164 56.51 -10.40 -12.70
N ASP A 165 56.63 -9.47 -11.76
CA ASP A 165 55.69 -9.35 -10.63
C ASP A 165 54.34 -8.76 -11.07
N SER A 166 54.32 -7.94 -12.12
CA SER A 166 53.09 -7.36 -12.67
C SER A 166 52.12 -8.42 -13.23
N GLU A 167 52.66 -9.45 -13.89
CA GLU A 167 51.86 -10.53 -14.47
C GLU A 167 51.29 -11.46 -13.39
N ILE A 168 52.08 -11.71 -12.33
CA ILE A 168 51.65 -12.46 -11.14
C ILE A 168 50.53 -11.71 -10.42
N VAL A 169 50.71 -10.42 -10.13
CA VAL A 169 49.70 -9.58 -9.46
C VAL A 169 48.42 -9.53 -10.27
N LYS A 170 48.50 -9.34 -11.59
CA LYS A 170 47.32 -9.34 -12.46
C LYS A 170 46.57 -10.68 -12.40
N SER A 171 47.30 -11.79 -12.43
CA SER A 171 46.70 -13.13 -12.33
C SER A 171 46.01 -13.37 -10.98
N GLU A 172 46.59 -12.88 -9.87
CA GLU A 172 46.01 -13.03 -8.54
C GLU A 172 44.79 -12.12 -8.35
N VAL A 173 44.83 -10.88 -8.86
CA VAL A 173 43.66 -9.98 -8.88
C VAL A 173 42.51 -10.58 -9.70
N GLU A 174 42.78 -11.11 -10.89
CA GLU A 174 41.75 -11.77 -11.71
C GLU A 174 41.14 -12.98 -11.00
N LYS A 175 41.97 -13.74 -10.26
CA LYS A 175 41.51 -14.86 -9.44
C LYS A 175 40.62 -14.39 -8.30
N VAL A 176 41.02 -13.38 -7.53
CA VAL A 176 40.21 -12.80 -6.45
C VAL A 176 38.90 -12.22 -6.98
N CYS A 177 38.91 -11.56 -8.15
CA CYS A 177 37.68 -11.07 -8.78
C CYS A 177 36.72 -12.22 -9.14
N LYS A 178 37.23 -13.34 -9.67
CA LYS A 178 36.42 -14.53 -9.95
C LYS A 178 35.85 -15.15 -8.68
N GLU A 179 36.65 -15.25 -7.62
CA GLU A 179 36.21 -15.75 -6.30
C GLU A 179 35.12 -14.85 -5.71
N LEU A 180 35.31 -13.53 -5.78
CA LEU A 180 34.30 -12.56 -5.33
C LEU A 180 33.00 -12.67 -6.12
N GLN A 181 33.08 -12.83 -7.45
CA GLN A 181 31.91 -13.03 -8.29
C GLN A 181 31.15 -14.32 -7.91
N GLN A 182 31.88 -15.40 -7.63
CA GLN A 182 31.30 -16.67 -7.18
C GLN A 182 30.65 -16.53 -5.81
N GLU A 183 31.31 -15.89 -4.85
CA GLU A 183 30.80 -15.58 -3.50
C GLU A 183 29.53 -14.72 -3.57
N LEU A 184 29.52 -13.69 -4.41
CA LEU A 184 28.36 -12.82 -4.62
C LEU A 184 27.18 -13.59 -5.20
N GLN A 185 27.43 -14.44 -6.22
CA GLN A 185 26.40 -15.32 -6.78
C GLN A 185 25.85 -16.28 -5.72
N ASN A 186 26.73 -16.93 -4.95
CA ASN A 186 26.33 -17.84 -3.89
C ASN A 186 25.49 -17.12 -2.82
N THR A 187 25.91 -15.92 -2.42
CA THR A 187 25.19 -15.09 -1.45
C THR A 187 23.83 -14.66 -1.98
N SER A 188 23.74 -14.28 -3.25
CA SER A 188 22.46 -13.92 -3.89
C SER A 188 21.48 -15.09 -3.89
N VAL A 189 21.95 -16.31 -4.19
CA VAL A 189 21.13 -17.53 -4.17
C VAL A 189 20.68 -17.87 -2.74
N LYS A 190 21.58 -17.76 -1.76
CA LYS A 190 21.25 -17.95 -0.33
C LYS A 190 20.18 -16.96 0.13
N LEU A 191 20.35 -15.67 -0.19
CA LEU A 191 19.39 -14.63 0.16
C LEU A 191 18.02 -14.86 -0.49
N LEU A 192 18.00 -15.22 -1.78
CA LEU A 192 16.74 -15.57 -2.47
C LEU A 192 16.06 -16.77 -1.84
N TYR A 193 16.82 -17.78 -1.44
CA TYR A 193 16.29 -18.95 -0.74
C TYR A 193 15.70 -18.58 0.62
N GLU A 194 16.40 -17.75 1.42
CA GLU A 194 15.92 -17.27 2.72
C GLU A 194 14.67 -16.42 2.58
N LEU A 195 14.65 -15.46 1.65
CA LEU A 195 13.47 -14.64 1.35
C LEU A 195 12.27 -15.52 0.98
N ARG A 196 12.48 -16.49 0.09
CA ARG A 196 11.41 -17.40 -0.33
C ARG A 196 10.91 -18.26 0.84
N LYS A 197 11.82 -18.75 1.67
CA LYS A 197 11.49 -19.51 2.88
C LYS A 197 10.65 -18.69 3.86
N GLU A 198 10.99 -17.42 4.09
CA GLU A 198 10.21 -16.54 4.97
C GLU A 198 8.85 -16.16 4.38
N ILE A 199 8.78 -15.91 3.06
CA ILE A 199 7.50 -15.73 2.37
C ILE A 199 6.60 -16.96 2.53
N SER A 200 7.11 -18.16 2.27
CA SER A 200 6.33 -19.38 2.41
C SER A 200 5.91 -19.66 3.86
N LYS A 201 6.72 -19.29 4.86
CA LYS A 201 6.29 -19.32 6.27
C LYS A 201 5.13 -18.36 6.53
N THR A 202 5.17 -17.17 5.94
CA THR A 202 4.11 -16.15 6.07
C THR A 202 2.80 -16.65 5.44
N GLU A 203 2.87 -17.23 4.23
CA GLU A 203 1.72 -17.86 3.56
C GLU A 203 1.09 -18.98 4.41
N ASN A 204 1.91 -19.84 5.00
CA ASN A 204 1.43 -20.90 5.89
C ASN A 204 0.74 -20.36 7.15
N ASN A 205 1.24 -19.28 7.74
CA ASN A 205 0.60 -18.67 8.90
C ASN A 205 -0.69 -17.94 8.54
N LEU A 206 -0.74 -17.31 7.36
CA LEU A 206 -1.99 -16.78 6.82
C LEU A 206 -3.05 -17.88 6.69
N ALA A 207 -2.69 -19.03 6.13
CA ALA A 207 -3.60 -20.18 6.02
C ALA A 207 -4.07 -20.70 7.38
N LYS A 208 -3.19 -20.72 8.39
CA LYS A 208 -3.58 -21.06 9.78
C LYS A 208 -4.53 -20.01 10.38
N GLY A 209 -4.27 -18.73 10.13
CA GLY A 209 -5.13 -17.62 10.54
C GLY A 209 -6.53 -17.72 9.97
N VAL A 210 -6.64 -18.08 8.68
CA VAL A 210 -7.93 -18.30 8.01
C VAL A 210 -8.70 -19.44 8.69
N ARG A 211 -8.06 -20.61 8.89
CA ARG A 211 -8.71 -21.74 9.58
C ARG A 211 -9.13 -21.40 11.00
N SER A 212 -8.28 -20.70 11.74
CA SER A 212 -8.59 -20.26 13.10
C SER A 212 -9.78 -19.29 13.12
N ALA A 213 -9.85 -18.36 12.16
CA ALA A 213 -10.99 -17.46 12.02
C ALA A 213 -12.28 -18.22 11.69
N GLU A 214 -12.23 -19.20 10.79
CA GLU A 214 -13.38 -20.05 10.44
C GLU A 214 -13.89 -20.85 11.65
N GLU A 215 -12.99 -21.50 12.40
CA GLU A 215 -13.33 -22.30 13.58
C GLU A 215 -13.92 -21.45 14.72
N THR A 216 -13.39 -20.24 14.91
CA THR A 216 -13.81 -19.35 16.00
C THR A 216 -15.01 -18.47 15.64
N ALA A 217 -15.30 -18.26 14.36
CA ALA A 217 -16.37 -17.37 13.89
C ALA A 217 -17.72 -17.69 14.55
N VAL A 218 -18.10 -18.98 14.62
CA VAL A 218 -19.37 -19.40 15.22
C VAL A 218 -19.42 -19.08 16.72
N ALA A 219 -18.32 -19.31 17.44
CA ALA A 219 -18.23 -19.00 18.87
C ALA A 219 -18.30 -17.49 19.12
N VAL A 220 -17.60 -16.68 18.30
CA VAL A 220 -17.66 -15.22 18.34
C VAL A 220 -19.09 -14.74 18.09
N CYS A 221 -19.76 -15.25 17.05
CA CYS A 221 -21.15 -14.90 16.75
C CYS A 221 -22.10 -15.24 17.91
N LYS A 222 -21.91 -16.39 18.58
CA LYS A 222 -22.71 -16.78 19.75
C LYS A 222 -22.48 -15.85 20.94
N SER A 223 -21.24 -15.41 21.16
CA SER A 223 -20.92 -14.48 22.25
C SER A 223 -21.67 -13.16 22.13
N TRP A 224 -22.04 -12.74 20.92
CA TRP A 224 -22.79 -11.50 20.69
C TRP A 224 -24.18 -11.52 21.30
N ASP A 225 -24.83 -12.69 21.39
CA ASP A 225 -26.17 -12.84 21.95
C ASP A 225 -26.17 -12.63 23.47
N GLU A 226 -25.08 -13.06 24.13
CA GLU A 226 -24.87 -12.87 25.56
C GLU A 226 -24.39 -11.44 25.90
N LEU A 227 -23.54 -10.87 25.04
CA LEU A 227 -22.90 -9.57 25.27
C LEU A 227 -23.80 -8.37 24.93
N TYR A 228 -24.71 -8.51 23.96
CA TYR A 228 -25.48 -7.38 23.44
C TYR A 228 -26.98 -7.60 23.51
N LYS A 229 -27.70 -6.62 24.07
CA LYS A 229 -29.17 -6.57 23.95
C LYS A 229 -29.57 -6.55 22.48
N TRP A 230 -30.68 -7.21 22.14
CA TRP A 230 -31.21 -7.31 20.78
C TRP A 230 -31.21 -5.98 19.98
N GLN A 231 -31.61 -4.87 20.60
CA GLN A 231 -31.63 -3.56 19.92
C GLN A 231 -30.23 -3.07 19.54
N THR A 232 -29.22 -3.33 20.37
CA THR A 232 -27.82 -3.00 20.10
C THR A 232 -27.25 -3.89 19.00
N TYR A 233 -27.52 -5.19 19.08
CA TYR A 233 -27.14 -6.15 18.05
C TYR A 233 -27.72 -5.78 16.68
N LYS A 234 -29.04 -5.55 16.62
CA LYS A 234 -29.74 -5.12 15.41
C LYS A 234 -29.19 -3.82 14.84
N ALA A 235 -28.86 -2.85 15.69
CA ALA A 235 -28.26 -1.59 15.26
C ALA A 235 -26.87 -1.79 14.63
N ALA A 236 -26.05 -2.68 15.19
CA ALA A 236 -24.74 -3.03 14.64
C ALA A 236 -24.84 -3.75 13.29
N VAL A 237 -25.73 -4.74 13.16
CA VAL A 237 -25.95 -5.46 11.89
C VAL A 237 -26.45 -4.53 10.79
N ASN A 238 -27.42 -3.66 11.09
CA ASN A 238 -27.94 -2.68 10.12
C ASN A 238 -26.91 -1.62 9.68
N ARG A 239 -25.79 -1.49 10.41
CA ARG A 239 -24.70 -0.55 10.12
C ARG A 239 -23.44 -1.30 9.69
N TYR A 240 -23.61 -2.41 8.99
CA TYR A 240 -22.51 -3.20 8.40
C TYR A 240 -21.49 -3.67 9.45
N GLY A 241 -21.94 -3.99 10.65
CA GLY A 241 -21.10 -4.54 11.73
C GLY A 241 -20.35 -3.50 12.55
N VAL A 242 -20.52 -2.18 12.30
CA VAL A 242 -19.86 -1.11 13.05
C VAL A 242 -20.87 -0.18 13.71
N TYR A 243 -20.84 -0.09 15.04
CA TYR A 243 -21.77 0.75 15.79
C TYR A 243 -21.19 1.29 17.10
N LYS A 244 -21.41 2.57 17.37
CA LYS A 244 -21.04 3.21 18.63
C LYS A 244 -22.27 3.32 19.52
N SER A 245 -22.33 2.50 20.56
CA SER A 245 -23.37 2.55 21.59
C SER A 245 -22.96 3.47 22.73
N ARG A 246 -23.92 4.22 23.27
CA ARG A 246 -23.69 5.07 24.46
C ARG A 246 -23.45 4.25 25.73
N SER A 247 -23.96 3.02 25.79
CA SER A 247 -23.87 2.16 26.98
C SER A 247 -22.77 1.10 26.89
N VAL A 248 -22.38 0.67 25.69
CA VAL A 248 -21.42 -0.43 25.48
C VAL A 248 -20.14 0.03 24.78
N GLY A 249 -20.11 1.28 24.29
CA GLY A 249 -18.97 1.82 23.56
C GLY A 249 -18.97 1.40 22.09
N GLU A 250 -17.78 1.32 21.50
CA GLU A 250 -17.58 0.98 20.11
C GLU A 250 -17.67 -0.53 19.88
N ILE A 251 -18.52 -0.94 18.94
CA ILE A 251 -18.78 -2.31 18.55
C ILE A 251 -18.35 -2.48 17.10
N ASN A 252 -17.47 -3.45 16.83
CA ASN A 252 -16.99 -3.77 15.51
C ASN A 252 -16.96 -5.29 15.30
N PHE A 253 -18.05 -5.84 14.78
CA PHE A 253 -18.21 -7.27 14.50
C PHE A 253 -17.23 -7.75 13.43
N ASN A 254 -16.94 -6.90 12.42
CA ASN A 254 -16.02 -7.24 11.35
C ASN A 254 -14.61 -7.48 11.91
N TYR A 255 -14.15 -6.58 12.79
CA TYR A 255 -12.86 -6.74 13.46
C TYR A 255 -12.84 -7.99 14.34
N GLN A 256 -13.90 -8.27 15.10
CA GLN A 256 -13.96 -9.44 15.96
C GLN A 256 -13.88 -10.76 15.17
N LEU A 257 -14.52 -10.84 13.99
CA LEU A 257 -14.44 -12.00 13.11
C LEU A 257 -13.06 -12.15 12.44
N VAL A 258 -12.44 -11.04 12.06
CA VAL A 258 -11.15 -11.03 11.34
C VAL A 258 -9.95 -11.02 12.30
N SER A 259 -10.16 -10.75 13.59
CA SER A 259 -9.10 -10.67 14.61
C SER A 259 -8.18 -11.91 14.65
N PRO A 260 -8.67 -13.17 14.62
CA PRO A 260 -7.80 -14.35 14.58
C PRO A 260 -6.85 -14.36 13.38
N LEU A 261 -7.33 -13.92 12.22
CA LEU A 261 -6.52 -13.75 11.01
C LEU A 261 -5.48 -12.65 11.21
N ILE A 262 -5.89 -11.46 11.66
CA ILE A 262 -4.99 -10.32 11.87
C ILE A 262 -3.87 -10.67 12.86
N ILE A 263 -4.20 -11.28 14.00
CA ILE A 263 -3.22 -11.65 15.04
C ILE A 263 -2.19 -12.63 14.47
N SER A 264 -2.64 -13.63 13.70
CA SER A 264 -1.74 -14.62 13.10
C SER A 264 -0.72 -14.00 12.12
N ILE A 265 -1.15 -12.96 11.39
CA ILE A 265 -0.30 -12.25 10.42
C ILE A 265 0.65 -11.30 11.17
N LEU A 266 0.13 -10.50 12.11
CA LEU A 266 0.89 -9.46 12.80
C LEU A 266 2.14 -9.99 13.50
N ILE A 267 2.05 -11.15 14.13
CA ILE A 267 3.20 -11.79 14.81
C ILE A 267 4.36 -12.00 13.82
N ARG A 268 4.05 -12.45 12.60
CA ARG A 268 5.08 -12.71 11.59
C ARG A 268 5.49 -11.51 10.77
N TRP A 269 4.56 -10.60 10.53
CA TRP A 269 4.86 -9.35 9.85
C TRP A 269 5.90 -8.54 10.64
N THR A 270 5.78 -8.54 11.97
CA THR A 270 6.76 -7.90 12.86
C THR A 270 8.13 -8.59 12.83
N ASP A 271 8.18 -9.92 12.69
CA ASP A 271 9.44 -10.65 12.56
C ASP A 271 10.11 -10.46 11.19
N PHE A 272 9.31 -10.36 10.12
CA PHE A 272 9.81 -10.28 8.74
C PHE A 272 10.42 -8.91 8.40
N PHE A 273 9.90 -7.83 8.97
CA PHE A 273 10.33 -6.45 8.71
C PHE A 273 11.17 -5.81 9.81
N LYS A 274 11.62 -6.61 10.79
CA LYS A 274 12.71 -6.20 11.70
C LYS A 274 14.03 -6.12 10.95
#